data_AF-A0A0P0FE38-F1
#
_entry.id   AF-A0A0P0FE38-F1
#
_cell.length_a   1.000
_cell.length_b   1.000
_cell.length_c   1.000
_cell.angle_alpha   90.00
_cell.angle_beta   90.00
_cell.angle_gamma   90.00
#
_symmetry.space_group_name_H-M   'P 1'
#
loop_
_entity.id
_entity.type
_entity.pdbx_description
1 polymer ?
#
loop_
_entity_poly.entity_id
_entity_poly.type
_entity_poly.pdbx_seq_one_letter_code
_entity_poly.pdbx_strand_id
1 'polypeptide(L)'
;LLLDNYIPTFAFTVMYLLVVWMGPKYMKNRQPYSCRALLVPYNLGLTLLSLYMFYELVMSVYQGGYNFFCQNTHSGGEADNRMMNVLWWYYFSKLIEFMDTFFFILRKNNHQITFLHVYHHATMLNIWWFVMNWVPCGHSYFGATFNSFIHVLMYSYYGLSAVPALRPYLWWKKYITQGQLVQFVLTMFQT
;
A
#
# COMPACT_ATOMS: atom_id res chain seq x y z
N LEU A 1 8.64 -9.85 15.98
CA LEU A 1 7.28 -9.82 16.61
C LEU A 1 6.14 -9.99 15.60
N LEU A 2 5.98 -9.14 14.58
CA LEU A 2 4.90 -9.31 13.58
C LEU A 2 5.16 -10.41 12.54
N LEU A 3 6.41 -10.70 12.24
CA LEU A 3 6.79 -11.76 11.29
C LEU A 3 6.94 -13.13 11.97
N ASP A 4 7.23 -13.16 13.27
CA ASP A 4 7.51 -14.39 14.04
C ASP A 4 6.30 -15.32 14.13
N ASN A 5 5.09 -14.77 14.09
CA ASN A 5 3.83 -15.52 14.16
C ASN A 5 2.84 -14.98 13.14
N TYR A 6 2.06 -15.87 12.52
CA TYR A 6 1.00 -15.48 11.58
C TYR A 6 -0.25 -14.95 12.31
N ILE A 7 -0.44 -15.34 13.57
CA ILE A 7 -1.63 -15.03 14.37
C ILE A 7 -1.91 -13.52 14.45
N PRO A 8 -0.93 -12.63 14.74
CA PRO A 8 -1.15 -11.18 14.72
C PRO A 8 -1.66 -10.66 13.38
N THR A 9 -1.07 -11.09 12.26
CA THR A 9 -1.45 -10.67 10.90
C THR A 9 -2.87 -11.08 10.56
N PHE A 10 -3.22 -12.33 10.88
CA PHE A 10 -4.57 -12.84 10.72
C PHE A 10 -5.56 -12.06 11.60
N ALA A 11 -5.21 -11.81 12.87
CA ALA A 11 -6.03 -11.03 13.79
C ALA A 11 -6.28 -9.60 13.27
N PHE A 12 -5.28 -8.91 12.73
CA PHE A 12 -5.45 -7.60 12.10
C PHE A 12 -6.40 -7.65 10.90
N THR A 13 -6.30 -8.70 10.07
CA THR A 13 -7.19 -8.91 8.93
C THR A 13 -8.64 -9.13 9.37
N VAL A 14 -8.86 -9.97 10.39
CA VAL A 14 -10.19 -10.21 10.96
C VAL A 14 -10.75 -8.92 11.56
N MET A 15 -9.96 -8.17 12.33
CA MET A 15 -10.37 -6.87 12.87
C MET A 15 -10.74 -5.88 11.76
N TYR A 16 -9.95 -5.83 10.69
CA TYR A 16 -10.25 -5.00 9.52
C TYR A 16 -11.62 -5.35 8.90
N LEU A 17 -11.88 -6.64 8.64
CA LEU A 17 -13.15 -7.10 8.09
C LEU A 17 -14.34 -6.80 9.01
N LEU A 18 -14.16 -6.95 10.33
CA LEU A 18 -15.17 -6.58 11.32
C LEU A 18 -15.48 -5.08 11.27
N VAL A 19 -14.45 -4.22 11.17
CA VAL A 19 -14.63 -2.76 11.04
C VAL A 19 -15.34 -2.41 9.74
N VAL A 20 -15.01 -3.07 8.62
CA VAL A 20 -15.68 -2.85 7.33
C VAL A 20 -17.15 -3.29 7.37
N TRP A 21 -17.47 -4.36 8.10
CA TRP A 21 -18.84 -4.85 8.22
C TRP A 21 -19.69 -4.05 9.23
N MET A 22 -19.13 -3.69 10.40
CA MET A 22 -19.82 -2.94 11.45
C MET A 22 -19.85 -1.43 11.20
N GLY A 23 -18.77 -0.89 10.64
CA GLY A 23 -18.54 0.54 10.48
C GLY A 23 -19.66 1.27 9.72
N PRO A 24 -20.07 0.83 8.52
CA PRO A 24 -21.18 1.43 7.79
C PRO A 24 -22.51 1.35 8.55
N LYS A 25 -22.76 0.25 9.28
CA LYS A 25 -23.98 0.09 10.11
C LYS A 25 -24.00 1.09 11.26
N TYR A 26 -22.87 1.27 11.93
CA TYR A 26 -22.71 2.23 13.02
C TYR A 26 -22.84 3.68 12.54
N MET A 27 -22.27 3.99 11.37
CA MET A 27 -22.34 5.34 10.80
C MET A 27 -23.71 5.66 10.20
N LYS A 28 -24.62 4.70 9.98
CA LYS A 28 -25.94 4.94 9.34
C LYS A 28 -26.68 6.14 9.93
N ASN A 29 -26.76 6.22 11.26
CA ASN A 29 -27.52 7.26 11.98
C ASN A 29 -26.67 8.49 12.40
N ARG A 30 -25.40 8.58 11.98
CA ARG A 30 -24.49 9.68 12.35
C ARG A 30 -24.17 10.59 11.17
N GLN A 31 -23.78 11.83 11.43
CA GLN A 31 -23.30 12.73 10.37
C GLN A 31 -21.88 12.34 9.93
N PRO A 32 -21.50 12.57 8.65
CA PRO A 32 -20.15 12.27 8.18
C PRO A 32 -19.12 13.19 8.84
N TYR A 33 -18.01 12.64 9.29
CA TYR A 33 -16.96 13.44 9.93
C TYR A 33 -16.06 14.11 8.88
N SER A 34 -15.84 15.43 9.02
CA SER A 34 -14.88 16.16 8.20
C SER A 34 -13.46 16.03 8.78
N CYS A 35 -12.83 14.86 8.62
CA CYS A 35 -11.47 14.57 9.11
C CYS A 35 -10.36 15.19 8.23
N ARG A 36 -10.58 16.35 7.60
CA ARG A 36 -9.64 16.93 6.62
C ARG A 36 -8.26 17.21 7.23
N ALA A 37 -8.24 17.78 8.43
CA ALA A 37 -7.00 18.11 9.14
C ALA A 37 -6.17 16.87 9.50
N LEU A 38 -6.79 15.69 9.60
CA LEU A 38 -6.10 14.41 9.82
C LEU A 38 -5.72 13.72 8.50
N LEU A 39 -6.59 13.83 7.49
CA LEU A 39 -6.37 13.23 6.17
C LEU A 39 -5.16 13.83 5.45
N VAL A 40 -4.95 15.15 5.55
CA VAL A 40 -3.81 15.80 4.88
C VAL A 40 -2.47 15.25 5.40
N PRO A 41 -2.14 15.29 6.71
CA PRO A 41 -0.88 14.76 7.21
C PRO A 41 -0.78 13.24 7.04
N TYR A 42 -1.89 12.51 7.13
CA TYR A 42 -1.91 11.06 6.87
C TYR A 42 -1.51 10.72 5.42
N ASN A 43 -2.15 11.35 4.43
CA ASN A 43 -1.82 11.13 3.02
C ASN A 43 -0.40 11.63 2.69
N LEU A 44 0.03 12.74 3.28
CA LEU A 44 1.40 13.23 3.12
C LEU A 44 2.42 12.24 3.70
N GLY A 45 2.17 11.71 4.90
CA GLY A 45 3.01 10.69 5.53
C GLY A 45 3.11 9.42 4.68
N LEU A 46 1.99 8.93 4.14
CA LEU A 46 1.99 7.78 3.23
C LEU A 46 2.70 8.07 1.91
N THR A 47 2.60 9.30 1.39
CA THR A 47 3.34 9.71 0.20
C THR A 47 4.85 9.67 0.45
N LEU A 48 5.31 10.24 1.56
CA LEU A 48 6.71 10.25 1.94
C LEU A 48 7.24 8.84 2.22
N LEU A 49 6.46 8.00 2.92
CA LEU A 49 6.80 6.60 3.16
C LEU A 49 6.91 5.83 1.83
N SER A 50 5.96 6.02 0.92
CA SER A 50 5.99 5.39 -0.41
C SER A 50 7.17 5.85 -1.25
N LEU A 51 7.54 7.12 -1.14
CA LEU A 51 8.71 7.68 -1.84
C LEU A 51 10.01 7.11 -1.28
N TYR A 52 10.13 7.02 0.05
CA TYR A 52 11.25 6.38 0.72
C TYR A 52 11.40 4.92 0.29
N MET A 53 10.32 4.14 0.34
CA MET A 53 10.34 2.73 -0.10
C MET A 53 10.72 2.60 -1.57
N PHE A 54 10.17 3.45 -2.45
CA PHE A 54 10.51 3.46 -3.87
C PHE A 54 12.00 3.77 -4.10
N TYR A 55 12.52 4.81 -3.46
CA TYR A 55 13.93 5.21 -3.58
C TYR A 55 14.85 4.08 -3.12
N GLU A 56 14.57 3.51 -1.95
CA GLU A 56 15.40 2.45 -1.40
C GLU A 56 15.35 1.16 -2.25
N LEU A 57 14.17 0.77 -2.77
CA LEU A 57 14.05 -0.38 -3.67
C LEU A 57 14.86 -0.18 -4.96
N VAL A 58 14.79 1.01 -5.57
CA VAL A 58 15.56 1.35 -6.78
C VAL A 58 17.06 1.34 -6.49
N MET A 59 17.48 1.92 -5.36
CA MET A 59 18.89 1.93 -4.96
C MET A 59 19.42 0.53 -4.65
N SER A 60 18.63 -0.33 -3.98
CA SER A 60 18.98 -1.73 -3.73
C SER A 60 19.17 -2.51 -5.03
N VAL A 61 18.31 -2.31 -6.02
CA VAL A 61 18.44 -2.94 -7.35
C VAL A 61 19.68 -2.44 -8.08
N TYR A 62 19.92 -1.12 -8.07
CA TYR A 62 21.06 -0.51 -8.75
C TYR A 62 22.41 -0.90 -8.13
N GLN A 63 22.52 -0.87 -6.81
CA GLN A 63 23.75 -1.22 -6.09
C GLN A 63 24.00 -2.73 -6.03
N GLY A 64 22.93 -3.53 -5.96
CA GLY A 64 23.04 -4.99 -5.92
C GLY A 64 23.21 -5.65 -7.29
N GLY A 65 23.21 -4.89 -8.40
CA GLY A 65 23.33 -5.43 -9.76
C GLY A 65 22.25 -6.44 -10.10
N TYR A 66 21.03 -6.22 -9.58
CA TYR A 66 19.93 -7.19 -9.68
C TYR A 66 19.52 -7.41 -11.14
N ASN A 67 19.45 -8.67 -11.57
CA ASN A 67 18.95 -9.01 -12.90
C ASN A 67 17.42 -8.87 -12.93
N PHE A 68 16.89 -8.19 -13.96
CA PHE A 68 15.44 -7.99 -14.14
C PHE A 68 14.64 -9.29 -14.28
N PHE A 69 15.29 -10.39 -14.67
CA PHE A 69 14.64 -11.67 -15.02
C PHE A 69 14.91 -12.83 -14.06
N CYS A 70 15.98 -12.82 -13.28
CA CYS A 70 16.31 -13.92 -12.37
C CYS A 70 17.30 -13.43 -11.33
N GLN A 71 16.84 -13.33 -10.08
CA GLN A 71 17.71 -13.02 -8.96
C GLN A 71 17.87 -14.26 -8.08
N ASN A 72 19.11 -14.68 -7.88
CA ASN A 72 19.45 -15.70 -6.88
C ASN A 72 19.35 -15.10 -5.47
N THR A 73 18.67 -15.80 -4.58
CA THR A 73 18.36 -15.37 -3.20
C THR A 73 19.54 -15.46 -2.23
N HIS A 74 20.78 -15.60 -2.72
CA HIS A 74 21.89 -16.12 -1.90
C HIS A 74 23.22 -15.36 -2.02
N SER A 75 23.26 -14.13 -2.58
CA SER A 75 24.56 -13.52 -2.93
C SER A 75 24.65 -11.99 -2.89
N GLY A 76 23.99 -11.29 -1.97
CA GLY A 76 23.98 -9.82 -2.00
C GLY A 76 24.25 -9.09 -0.68
N GLY A 77 25.20 -9.55 0.16
CA GLY A 77 25.86 -8.72 1.19
C GLY A 77 25.02 -7.60 1.85
N GLU A 78 25.46 -6.34 1.74
CA GLU A 78 24.75 -5.16 2.30
C GLU A 78 23.47 -4.77 1.53
N ALA A 79 23.40 -5.06 0.23
CA ALA A 79 22.26 -4.71 -0.62
C ALA A 79 21.00 -5.53 -0.29
N ASP A 80 21.18 -6.79 0.08
CA ASP A 80 20.10 -7.71 0.50
C ASP A 80 19.53 -7.27 1.85
N ASN A 81 20.39 -6.88 2.81
CA ASN A 81 19.95 -6.33 4.09
C ASN A 81 19.12 -5.05 3.90
N ARG A 82 19.56 -4.16 3.00
CA ARG A 82 18.80 -2.95 2.65
C ARG A 82 17.44 -3.32 2.07
N MET A 83 17.38 -4.28 1.14
CA MET A 83 16.12 -4.70 0.54
C MET A 83 15.18 -5.35 1.56
N MET A 84 15.67 -6.25 2.42
CA MET A 84 14.86 -6.85 3.48
C MET A 84 14.25 -5.81 4.42
N ASN A 85 15.01 -4.78 4.79
CA ASN A 85 14.51 -3.68 5.61
C ASN A 85 13.38 -2.91 4.90
N VAL A 86 13.53 -2.65 3.61
CA VAL A 86 12.54 -1.90 2.84
C VAL A 86 11.28 -2.72 2.59
N LEU A 87 11.42 -4.02 2.33
CA LEU A 87 10.29 -4.93 2.19
C LEU A 87 9.53 -5.09 3.51
N TRP A 88 10.23 -5.02 4.65
CA TRP A 88 9.58 -4.94 5.96
C TRP A 88 8.75 -3.66 6.09
N TRP A 89 9.30 -2.50 5.70
CA TRP A 89 8.55 -1.23 5.68
C TRP A 89 7.36 -1.28 4.72
N TYR A 90 7.51 -1.95 3.59
CA TYR A 90 6.43 -2.18 2.62
C TYR A 90 5.32 -3.05 3.21
N TYR A 91 5.66 -4.15 3.89
CA TYR A 91 4.68 -4.96 4.62
C TYR A 91 3.96 -4.12 5.70
N PHE A 92 4.72 -3.34 6.47
CA PHE A 92 4.15 -2.47 7.49
C PHE A 92 3.25 -1.38 6.90
N SER A 93 3.58 -0.86 5.71
CA SER A 93 2.75 0.13 5.02
C SER A 93 1.34 -0.44 4.77
N LYS A 94 1.21 -1.71 4.38
CA LYS A 94 -0.10 -2.35 4.14
C LYS A 94 -1.00 -2.37 5.38
N LEU A 95 -0.41 -2.44 6.58
CA LEU A 95 -1.15 -2.29 7.82
C LEU A 95 -1.65 -0.84 8.03
N ILE A 96 -0.82 0.15 7.71
CA ILE A 96 -1.21 1.57 7.79
C ILE A 96 -2.32 1.91 6.79
N GLU A 97 -2.27 1.32 5.59
CA GLU A 97 -3.26 1.49 4.53
C GLU A 97 -4.66 0.97 4.93
N PHE A 98 -4.79 0.11 5.96
CA PHE A 98 -6.11 -0.24 6.51
C PHE A 98 -6.88 0.97 7.03
N MET A 99 -6.16 2.02 7.48
CA MET A 99 -6.77 3.26 7.94
C MET A 99 -7.49 4.02 6.81
N ASP A 100 -7.14 3.81 5.54
CA ASP A 100 -7.87 4.40 4.41
C ASP A 100 -9.34 4.01 4.43
N THR A 101 -9.60 2.72 4.67
CA THR A 101 -10.97 2.19 4.72
C THR A 101 -11.71 2.74 5.92
N PHE A 102 -11.03 2.93 7.05
CA PHE A 102 -11.60 3.57 8.24
C PHE A 102 -12.00 5.02 7.95
N PHE A 103 -11.15 5.79 7.27
CA PHE A 103 -11.50 7.15 6.85
C PHE A 103 -12.66 7.20 5.85
N PHE A 104 -12.76 6.24 4.93
CA PHE A 104 -13.90 6.15 4.01
C PHE A 104 -15.21 5.89 4.74
N ILE A 105 -15.20 4.99 5.74
CA ILE A 105 -16.37 4.71 6.58
C ILE A 105 -16.79 5.95 7.37
N LEU A 106 -15.85 6.63 8.04
CA LEU A 106 -16.13 7.82 8.84
C LEU A 106 -16.69 8.98 7.99
N ARG A 107 -16.28 9.07 6.73
CA ARG A 107 -16.78 10.08 5.78
C ARG A 107 -18.06 9.66 5.06
N LYS A 108 -18.60 8.46 5.35
CA LYS A 108 -19.71 7.84 4.62
C LYS A 108 -19.47 7.71 3.12
N ASN A 109 -18.21 7.58 2.69
CA ASN A 109 -17.86 7.47 1.29
C ASN A 109 -17.90 6.02 0.80
N ASN A 110 -19.07 5.37 0.94
CA ASN A 110 -19.25 3.94 0.66
C ASN A 110 -18.98 3.57 -0.80
N HIS A 111 -19.04 4.52 -1.73
CA HIS A 111 -18.71 4.28 -3.14
C HIS A 111 -17.22 3.90 -3.36
N GLN A 112 -16.31 4.33 -2.47
CA GLN A 112 -14.91 3.93 -2.54
C GLN A 112 -14.65 2.55 -1.91
N ILE A 113 -15.52 2.09 -1.02
CA ILE A 113 -15.42 0.78 -0.36
C ILE A 113 -16.05 -0.28 -1.27
N THR A 114 -15.35 -0.60 -2.35
CA THR A 114 -15.76 -1.63 -3.31
C THR A 114 -15.30 -3.02 -2.84
N PHE A 115 -15.88 -4.07 -3.42
CA PHE A 115 -15.41 -5.45 -3.19
C PHE A 115 -13.91 -5.58 -3.49
N LEU A 116 -13.45 -5.00 -4.61
CA LEU A 116 -12.05 -5.04 -5.02
C LEU A 116 -11.14 -4.38 -3.98
N HIS A 117 -11.54 -3.21 -3.46
CA HIS A 117 -10.79 -2.50 -2.42
C HIS A 117 -10.62 -3.37 -1.17
N VAL A 118 -11.73 -3.89 -0.63
CA VAL A 118 -11.71 -4.69 0.61
C VAL A 118 -10.95 -6.01 0.40
N TYR A 119 -11.17 -6.68 -0.73
CA TYR A 119 -10.45 -7.89 -1.10
C TYR A 119 -8.95 -7.63 -1.17
N HIS A 120 -8.53 -6.62 -1.93
CA HIS A 120 -7.13 -6.25 -2.10
C HIS A 120 -6.44 -5.95 -0.77
N HIS A 121 -7.02 -5.08 0.07
CA HIS A 121 -6.39 -4.75 1.37
C HIS A 121 -6.33 -5.99 2.28
N ALA A 122 -7.40 -6.78 2.37
CA ALA A 122 -7.41 -7.98 3.21
C ALA A 122 -6.38 -9.03 2.76
N THR A 123 -6.26 -9.27 1.44
CA THR A 123 -5.33 -10.29 0.93
C THR A 123 -3.89 -9.82 0.91
N MET A 124 -3.62 -8.56 0.57
CA MET A 124 -2.24 -8.06 0.41
C MET A 124 -1.42 -8.19 1.69
N LEU A 125 -1.99 -7.89 2.86
CA LEU A 125 -1.28 -8.03 4.13
C LEU A 125 -0.88 -9.50 4.38
N ASN A 126 -1.77 -10.45 4.09
CA ASN A 126 -1.51 -11.87 4.29
C ASN A 126 -0.48 -12.42 3.29
N ILE A 127 -0.62 -12.07 2.01
CA ILE A 127 0.32 -12.48 0.95
C ILE A 127 1.72 -11.99 1.31
N TRP A 128 1.88 -10.71 1.69
CA TRP A 128 3.18 -10.15 2.04
C TRP A 128 3.81 -10.75 3.29
N TRP A 129 3.00 -11.21 4.25
CA TRP A 129 3.53 -11.97 5.39
C TRP A 129 4.17 -13.30 4.94
N PHE A 130 3.53 -14.03 4.01
CA PHE A 130 4.11 -15.25 3.44
C PHE A 130 5.35 -14.94 2.61
N VAL A 131 5.31 -13.89 1.77
CA VAL A 131 6.48 -13.46 0.97
C VAL A 131 7.67 -13.15 1.88
N MET A 132 7.47 -12.38 2.96
CA MET A 132 8.56 -12.03 3.88
C MET A 132 9.15 -13.22 4.63
N ASN A 133 8.37 -14.27 4.91
CA ASN A 133 8.85 -15.44 5.65
C ASN A 133 9.47 -16.52 4.75
N TRP A 134 8.96 -16.69 3.53
CA TRP A 134 9.34 -17.81 2.65
C TRP A 134 10.21 -17.38 1.47
N VAL A 135 10.04 -16.16 0.95
CA VAL A 135 10.77 -15.64 -0.21
C VAL A 135 11.04 -14.13 -0.04
N PRO A 136 11.86 -13.72 0.96
CA PRO A 136 12.13 -12.30 1.24
C PRO A 136 12.96 -11.62 0.14
N CYS A 137 13.63 -12.38 -0.72
CA CYS A 137 14.43 -11.86 -1.84
C CYS A 137 14.02 -12.56 -3.15
N GLY A 138 14.00 -11.85 -4.28
CA GLY A 138 13.62 -12.40 -5.59
C GLY A 138 12.66 -11.49 -6.36
N HIS A 139 11.91 -12.04 -7.33
CA HIS A 139 11.02 -11.31 -8.25
C HIS A 139 9.99 -10.37 -7.59
N SER A 140 9.65 -10.60 -6.32
CA SER A 140 8.71 -9.81 -5.54
C SER A 140 9.08 -8.33 -5.42
N TYR A 141 10.36 -7.95 -5.56
CA TYR A 141 10.79 -6.54 -5.52
C TYR A 141 10.17 -5.72 -6.65
N PHE A 142 9.96 -6.32 -7.83
CA PHE A 142 9.46 -5.60 -9.01
C PHE A 142 8.04 -5.06 -8.77
N GLY A 143 7.16 -5.94 -8.29
CA GLY A 143 5.79 -5.56 -7.93
C GLY A 143 5.76 -4.51 -6.81
N ALA A 144 6.62 -4.65 -5.80
CA ALA A 144 6.73 -3.67 -4.70
C ALA A 144 7.18 -2.29 -5.20
N THR A 145 8.19 -2.23 -6.07
CA THR A 145 8.71 -0.96 -6.61
C THR A 145 7.65 -0.20 -7.40
N PHE A 146 6.96 -0.87 -8.33
CA PHE A 146 5.89 -0.24 -9.10
C PHE A 146 4.69 0.13 -8.22
N ASN A 147 4.35 -0.71 -7.23
CA ASN A 147 3.30 -0.37 -6.28
C ASN A 147 3.65 0.88 -5.46
N SER A 148 4.86 0.98 -4.91
CA SER A 148 5.32 2.16 -4.18
C SER A 148 5.29 3.40 -5.06
N PHE A 149 5.71 3.31 -6.31
CA PHE A 149 5.62 4.43 -7.26
C PHE A 149 4.18 4.91 -7.49
N ILE A 150 3.26 3.98 -7.78
CA ILE A 150 1.84 4.31 -7.96
C ILE A 150 1.23 4.85 -6.65
N HIS A 151 1.65 4.34 -5.50
CA HIS A 151 1.21 4.82 -4.18
C HIS A 151 1.69 6.26 -3.92
N VAL A 152 2.90 6.64 -4.35
CA VAL A 152 3.33 8.05 -4.30
C VAL A 152 2.35 8.94 -5.07
N LEU A 153 2.00 8.57 -6.30
CA LEU A 153 1.06 9.34 -7.13
C LEU A 153 -0.36 9.37 -6.53
N MET A 154 -0.84 8.23 -6.05
CA MET A 154 -2.19 8.06 -5.52
C MET A 154 -2.39 8.82 -4.19
N TYR A 155 -1.47 8.68 -3.24
CA TYR A 155 -1.55 9.41 -1.96
C TYR A 155 -1.27 10.91 -2.12
N SER A 156 -0.38 11.30 -3.05
CA SER A 156 -0.22 12.70 -3.43
C SER A 156 -1.54 13.29 -3.92
N TYR A 157 -2.22 12.57 -4.82
CA TYR A 157 -3.54 12.97 -5.32
C TYR A 157 -4.57 13.06 -4.18
N TYR A 158 -4.60 12.10 -3.25
CA TYR A 158 -5.53 12.15 -2.11
C TYR A 158 -5.24 13.32 -1.17
N GLY A 159 -3.98 13.59 -0.85
CA GLY A 159 -3.55 14.75 -0.08
C GLY A 159 -3.97 16.07 -0.72
N LEU A 160 -3.71 16.24 -2.02
CA LEU A 160 -4.12 17.43 -2.78
C LEU A 160 -5.65 17.55 -2.86
N SER A 161 -6.37 16.43 -3.05
CA SER A 161 -7.84 16.43 -3.14
C SER A 161 -8.55 16.77 -1.82
N ALA A 162 -7.85 16.62 -0.69
CA ALA A 162 -8.34 17.04 0.61
C ALA A 162 -8.42 18.57 0.73
N VAL A 163 -7.62 19.31 -0.05
CA VAL A 163 -7.63 20.78 -0.14
C VAL A 163 -8.65 21.24 -1.19
N PRO A 164 -9.75 21.91 -0.82
CA PRO A 164 -10.82 22.27 -1.76
C PRO A 164 -10.35 23.15 -2.93
N ALA A 165 -9.39 24.05 -2.68
CA ALA A 165 -8.82 24.94 -3.69
C ALA A 165 -8.05 24.20 -4.81
N LEU A 166 -7.52 23.01 -4.52
CA LEU A 166 -6.71 22.24 -5.47
C LEU A 166 -7.53 21.27 -6.31
N ARG A 167 -8.74 20.89 -5.85
CA ARG A 167 -9.64 19.96 -6.56
C ARG A 167 -9.87 20.25 -8.05
N PRO A 168 -10.13 21.49 -8.50
CA PRO A 168 -10.38 21.75 -9.92
C PRO A 168 -9.16 21.48 -10.81
N TYR A 169 -7.95 21.51 -10.26
CA TYR A 169 -6.71 21.27 -11.00
C TYR A 169 -6.32 19.79 -11.08
N LEU A 170 -7.09 18.89 -10.45
CA LEU A 170 -6.80 17.45 -10.37
C LEU A 170 -7.37 16.64 -11.56
N TRP A 171 -7.13 17.11 -12.79
CA TRP A 171 -7.61 16.46 -14.04
C TRP A 171 -6.98 15.08 -14.31
N TRP A 172 -5.83 14.82 -13.70
CA TRP A 172 -4.98 13.66 -13.96
C TRP A 172 -5.39 12.38 -13.19
N LYS A 173 -6.53 12.40 -12.49
CA LYS A 173 -7.10 11.23 -11.79
C LYS A 173 -7.16 9.98 -12.69
N LYS A 174 -7.56 10.16 -13.95
CA LYS A 174 -7.71 9.05 -14.92
C LYS A 174 -6.39 8.33 -15.18
N TYR A 175 -5.28 9.07 -15.27
CA TYR A 175 -3.96 8.49 -15.52
C TYR A 175 -3.46 7.69 -14.32
N ILE A 176 -3.82 8.07 -13.10
CA ILE A 176 -3.50 7.28 -11.90
C ILE A 176 -4.20 5.92 -11.98
N THR A 177 -5.49 5.89 -12.34
CA THR A 177 -6.24 4.63 -12.49
C THR A 177 -5.69 3.77 -13.64
N GLN A 178 -5.30 4.38 -14.76
CA GLN A 178 -4.62 3.66 -15.86
C GLN A 178 -3.28 3.07 -15.38
N GLY A 179 -2.49 3.85 -14.63
CA GLY A 179 -1.23 3.39 -14.05
C GLY A 179 -1.41 2.21 -13.08
N GLN A 180 -2.45 2.23 -12.24
CA GLN A 180 -2.81 1.11 -11.37
C GLN A 180 -3.13 -0.17 -12.17
N LEU A 181 -3.88 -0.05 -13.27
CA LEU A 181 -4.19 -1.19 -14.12
C LEU A 181 -2.94 -1.73 -14.84
N VAL A 182 -2.09 -0.83 -15.36
CA VAL A 182 -0.82 -1.20 -15.99
C VAL A 182 0.10 -1.89 -14.99
N GLN A 183 0.18 -1.42 -13.74
CA GLN A 183 0.95 -2.08 -12.67
C GLN A 183 0.52 -3.55 -12.50
N PHE A 184 -0.78 -3.85 -12.45
CA PHE A 184 -1.26 -5.23 -12.31
C PHE A 184 -0.86 -6.08 -13.51
N VAL A 185 -1.04 -5.56 -14.72
CA VAL A 185 -0.68 -6.27 -15.96
C VAL A 185 0.82 -6.56 -16.02
N LEU A 186 1.66 -5.57 -15.75
CA LEU A 186 3.12 -5.73 -15.74
C LEU A 186 3.58 -6.71 -14.67
N THR A 187 2.97 -6.66 -13.47
CA THR A 187 3.30 -7.58 -12.39
C THR A 187 2.95 -9.02 -12.77
N MET A 188 1.81 -9.25 -13.44
CA MET A 188 1.43 -10.58 -13.94
C MET A 188 2.37 -11.11 -15.02
N PHE A 189 2.88 -10.26 -15.91
CA PHE A 189 3.84 -10.68 -16.95
C PHE A 189 5.26 -10.93 -16.42
N GLN A 190 5.63 -10.31 -15.30
CA GLN A 190 6.94 -10.46 -14.66
C GLN A 190 7.00 -11.67 -13.68
N THR A 191 5.88 -12.39 -13.51
CA THR A 191 5.81 -13.61 -12.68
C THR A 191 6.07 -14.85 -13.54
#